data_AF-A0A3Q9JNA8-F1
#
_entry.id   AF-A0A3Q9JNA8-F1
#
_cell.length_a   1.000
_cell.length_b   1.000
_cell.length_c   1.000
_cell.angle_alpha   90.00
_cell.angle_beta   90.00
_cell.angle_gamma   90.00
#
_symmetry.space_group_name_H-M   'P 1'
#
loop_
_entity.id
_entity.type
_entity.pdbx_description
1 polymer ?
#
loop_
_entity_poly.entity_id
_entity_poly.type
_entity_poly.pdbx_seq_one_letter_code
_entity_poly.pdbx_strand_id
1 'polypeptide(L)' 'MQKEIVRTQVRFPVEIMESLKRWAKDDGRSLNSFLLQMAKEEKERRENNASEK' A
#
# COMPACT_ATOMS: atom_id res chain seq x y z
N MET A 1 19.16 14.09 -5.78
CA MET A 1 18.55 14.21 -4.44
C MET A 1 17.85 12.90 -4.11
N GLN A 2 18.35 12.13 -3.14
CA GLN A 2 17.55 11.03 -2.57
C GLN A 2 16.35 11.67 -1.85
N LYS A 3 15.13 11.27 -2.22
CA LYS A 3 13.92 11.75 -1.53
C LYS A 3 13.94 11.19 -0.11
N GLU A 4 13.75 12.04 0.87
CA GLU A 4 13.67 11.63 2.28
C GLU A 4 12.47 10.69 2.49
N ILE A 5 12.73 9.50 3.01
CA ILE A 5 11.68 8.52 3.33
C ILE A 5 11.24 8.76 4.77
N VAL A 6 10.10 9.41 4.95
CA VAL A 6 9.50 9.64 6.27
C VAL A 6 8.74 8.39 6.72
N ARG A 7 8.95 7.96 7.97
CA ARG A 7 8.21 6.84 8.56
C ARG A 7 6.84 7.32 9.04
N THR A 8 5.78 6.69 8.55
CA THR A 8 4.40 6.95 8.99
C THR A 8 3.81 5.70 9.63
N GLN A 9 3.20 5.84 10.80
CA GLN A 9 2.44 4.78 11.44
C GLN A 9 0.96 4.90 11.07
N VAL A 10 0.37 3.80 10.59
CA VAL A 10 -1.05 3.72 10.25
C VAL A 10 -1.71 2.68 11.14
N ARG A 11 -2.86 3.03 11.73
CA ARG A 11 -3.64 2.09 12.55
C ARG A 11 -4.72 1.43 11.72
N PHE A 12 -4.87 0.13 11.91
CA PHE A 12 -5.91 -0.68 11.27
C PHE A 12 -6.69 -1.44 12.34
N PRO A 13 -7.97 -1.74 12.09
CA PRO A 13 -8.69 -2.78 12.83
C PRO A 13 -7.94 -4.11 12.76
N VAL A 14 -8.01 -4.90 13.82
CA VAL A 14 -7.27 -6.17 13.95
C VAL A 14 -7.58 -7.12 12.79
N GLU A 15 -8.86 -7.32 12.48
CA GLU A 15 -9.32 -8.20 11.40
C GLU A 15 -8.72 -7.82 10.02
N ILE A 16 -8.62 -6.52 9.76
CA ILE A 16 -8.04 -6.00 8.53
C ILE A 16 -6.53 -6.26 8.51
N MET A 17 -5.85 -5.99 9.62
CA MET A 17 -4.42 -6.25 9.76
C MET A 17 -4.07 -7.73 9.56
N GLU A 18 -4.88 -8.64 10.09
CA GLU A 18 -4.70 -10.09 9.89
C GLU A 18 -4.88 -10.50 8.43
N SER A 19 -5.87 -9.95 7.74
CA SER A 19 -6.10 -10.21 6.32
C SER A 19 -4.96 -9.69 5.46
N LEU A 20 -4.49 -8.47 5.72
CA LEU A 20 -3.33 -7.89 5.02
C LEU A 20 -2.06 -8.72 5.23
N LYS A 21 -1.82 -9.23 6.43
CA LYS A 21 -0.66 -10.12 6.71
C LYS A 21 -0.75 -11.42 5.93
N ARG A 22 -1.94 -12.02 5.83
CA ARG A 22 -2.15 -13.24 5.02
C ARG A 22 -1.86 -12.98 3.55
N TRP A 23 -2.45 -11.93 2.98
CA TRP A 23 -2.22 -11.59 1.57
C TRP A 23 -0.75 -11.28 1.25
N ALA A 24 -0.06 -10.54 2.12
CA ALA A 24 1.36 -10.26 1.94
C ALA A 24 2.22 -11.55 1.98
N LYS A 25 1.85 -12.50 2.86
CA LYS A 25 2.51 -13.81 2.95
C LYS A 25 2.27 -14.64 1.69
N ASP A 26 1.04 -14.66 1.19
CA ASP A 26 0.67 -15.41 -0.01
C ASP A 26 1.38 -14.88 -1.27
N ASP A 27 1.66 -13.57 -1.32
CA ASP A 27 2.47 -12.92 -2.37
C ASP A 27 3.99 -13.07 -2.15
N GLY A 28 4.42 -13.69 -1.05
CA GLY A 28 5.84 -13.90 -0.73
C GLY A 28 6.60 -12.61 -0.38
N ARG A 29 5.91 -11.57 0.12
CA ARG A 29 6.50 -10.24 0.39
C ARG A 29 6.29 -9.79 1.84
N SER A 30 7.02 -8.73 2.22
CA SER A 30 6.77 -8.06 3.50
C SER A 30 5.48 -7.25 3.44
N LEU A 31 4.80 -7.13 4.58
CA LEU A 31 3.57 -6.32 4.70
C LEU A 31 3.78 -4.88 4.24
N ASN A 32 4.93 -4.26 4.57
CA ASN A 32 5.23 -2.90 4.12
C ASN A 32 5.35 -2.79 2.60
N SER A 33 6.03 -3.75 1.96
CA SER A 33 6.15 -3.77 0.50
C SER A 33 4.80 -3.96 -0.18
N PHE A 34 3.98 -4.86 0.37
CA PHE A 34 2.63 -5.12 -0.11
C PHE A 34 1.74 -3.87 0.00
N LEU A 35 1.71 -3.22 1.16
CA LEU A 35 0.95 -1.97 1.37
C LEU A 35 1.43 -0.83 0.45
N LEU A 36 2.74 -0.71 0.25
CA LEU A 36 3.28 0.32 -0.63
C LEU A 36 2.87 0.10 -2.09
N GLN A 37 2.82 -1.16 -2.54
CA GLN A 37 2.34 -1.49 -3.88
C GLN A 37 0.85 -1.14 -4.03
N MET A 38 0.00 -1.59 -3.11
CA MET A 38 -1.43 -1.26 -3.14
C MET A 38 -1.68 0.26 -3.18
N ALA A 39 -0.92 1.03 -2.39
CA ALA A 39 -1.03 2.48 -2.38
C ALA A 39 -0.59 3.13 -3.71
N LYS A 40 0.43 2.58 -4.38
CA LYS A 40 0.88 3.04 -5.70
C LYS A 40 -0.16 2.74 -6.78
N GLU A 41 -0.67 1.51 -6.82
CA GLU A 41 -1.70 1.10 -7.79
C GLU A 41 -2.97 1.95 -7.64
N GLU A 42 -3.43 2.18 -6.40
CA GLU A 42 -4.60 3.03 -6.16
C GLU A 42 -4.34 4.50 -6.54
N LYS A 43 -3.11 5.01 -6.32
CA LYS A 43 -2.72 6.35 -6.74
C LYS A 43 -2.77 6.47 -8.27
N GLU A 44 -2.12 5.56 -8.99
CA GLU A 44 -2.09 5.53 -10.46
C GLU A 44 -3.51 5.42 -11.04
N ARG A 45 -4.34 4.54 -10.46
CA ARG A 45 -5.75 4.41 -10.84
C ARG A 45 -6.52 5.73 -10.73
N ARG A 46 -6.29 6.51 -9.66
CA ARG A 46 -6.93 7.82 -9.48
C ARG A 46 -6.42 8.86 -10.46
N GLU A 47 -5.13 8.90 -10.71
CA GLU A 47 -4.50 9.86 -11.64
C GLU A 47 -4.94 9.59 -13.09
N ASN A 48 -5.03 8.32 -13.49
CA ASN A 48 -5.55 7.94 -14.82
C ASN A 48 -7.02 8.34 -14.97
N ASN A 49 -7.87 8.01 -13.99
CA ASN A 49 -9.29 8.36 -14.01
C ASN A 49 -9.56 9.88 -13.94
N ALA A 50 -8.64 10.65 -13.37
CA ALA A 50 -8.72 12.12 -13.35
C ALA A 50 -8.28 12.76 -14.67
N SER A 51 -7.45 12.07 -15.45
CA SER A 51 -6.96 12.54 -16.75
C SER A 51 -7.93 12.23 -17.91
N GLU A 52 -8.87 11.30 -17.68
CA GLU A 52 -9.94 10.93 -18.62
C GLU A 52 -11.24 11.76 -18.44
N LYS A 53 -11.28 12.69 -17.48
CA LYS A 53 -12.38 13.64 -17.26
C LYS A 53 -12.00 15.05 -17.66
#